data_AF-A0A1E4HPB4-F1
#
_entry.id   AF-A0A1E4HPB4-F1
#
_cell.length_a   1.000
_cell.length_b   1.000
_cell.length_c   1.000
_cell.angle_alpha   90.00
_cell.angle_beta   90.00
_cell.angle_gamma   90.00
#
_symmetry.space_group_name_H-M   'P 1'
#
loop_
_entity.id
_entity.type
_entity.pdbx_description
1 polymer ?
#
loop_
_entity_poly.entity_id
_entity_poly.type
_entity_poly.pdbx_seq_one_letter_code
_entity_poly.pdbx_strand_id
1 'polypeptide(L)'
;MQTLVRTRRGFVVFDPRIVEDTHYSIDDHGTLVHDRVPAGATLGLVVASGAAGAVFLGDGWWRLASLTVGLLVGAVLAALLLGVVHLVDSPERRYRKLTGSRRFSRSVTDTTDPSTWQLCVLGSRVAESRAWRTGLIDPDRLLGPLLWSAVSGDDSGKAVRDTLTELADVATELDATGPVPGRRRTSGVVATQDDTLDRVVVLRARADALRDRLRCA
;
A
#
# COMPACT_ATOMS: atom_id res chain seq x y z
N MET A 1 3.53 0.93 -0.24
CA MET A 1 2.15 0.68 -0.69
C MET A 1 2.06 -0.75 -1.17
N GLN A 2 0.97 -1.47 -0.88
CA GLN A 2 0.76 -2.84 -1.33
C GLN A 2 0.16 -2.83 -2.74
N THR A 3 0.98 -3.06 -3.76
CA THR A 3 0.55 -3.20 -5.17
C THR A 3 0.40 -4.66 -5.59
N LEU A 4 0.74 -5.58 -4.69
CA LEU A 4 0.63 -7.02 -4.84
C LEU A 4 -0.24 -7.55 -3.71
N VAL A 5 -1.36 -8.18 -4.04
CA VAL A 5 -2.28 -8.78 -3.07
C VAL A 5 -2.38 -10.28 -3.28
N ARG A 6 -2.21 -11.03 -2.20
CA ARG A 6 -2.39 -12.49 -2.20
C ARG A 6 -3.85 -12.83 -1.93
N THR A 7 -4.50 -13.46 -2.88
CA THR A 7 -5.88 -13.96 -2.77
C THR A 7 -5.91 -15.48 -2.57
N ARG A 8 -7.07 -16.05 -2.21
CA ARG A 8 -7.22 -17.52 -2.07
C ARG A 8 -6.95 -18.30 -3.36
N ARG A 9 -7.16 -17.68 -4.52
CA ARG A 9 -7.05 -18.30 -5.84
C ARG A 9 -5.76 -17.94 -6.57
N GLY A 10 -5.07 -16.90 -6.11
CA GLY A 10 -3.83 -16.48 -6.74
C GLY A 10 -3.29 -15.15 -6.24
N PHE A 11 -2.58 -14.41 -7.10
CA PHE A 11 -2.13 -13.05 -6.82
C PHE A 11 -2.89 -12.06 -7.71
N VAL A 12 -3.10 -10.86 -7.20
CA VAL A 12 -3.57 -9.72 -8.00
C VAL A 12 -2.49 -8.65 -7.93
N VAL A 13 -1.98 -8.28 -9.09
CA VAL A 13 -0.98 -7.21 -9.25
C VAL A 13 -1.70 -5.98 -9.77
N PHE A 14 -1.45 -4.84 -9.15
CA PHE A 14 -2.02 -3.55 -9.52
C PHE A 14 -0.96 -2.63 -10.09
N ASP A 15 -1.34 -1.81 -11.07
CA ASP A 15 -0.50 -0.71 -11.53
C ASP A 15 -0.36 0.30 -10.38
N PRO A 16 0.86 0.63 -9.89
CA PRO A 16 1.05 1.64 -8.85
C PRO A 16 0.41 3.00 -9.19
N ARG A 17 0.29 3.34 -10.48
CA ARG A 17 -0.31 4.61 -10.94
C ARG A 17 -1.80 4.74 -10.63
N ILE A 18 -2.48 3.65 -10.22
CA ILE A 18 -3.89 3.70 -9.79
C ILE A 18 -4.05 4.38 -8.42
N VAL A 19 -3.04 4.30 -7.57
CA VAL A 19 -3.03 4.84 -6.20
C VAL A 19 -2.07 6.02 -6.01
N GLU A 20 -1.10 6.19 -6.90
CA GLU A 20 -0.17 7.32 -6.88
C GLU A 20 -0.89 8.67 -6.91
N ASP A 21 -0.50 9.58 -6.01
CA ASP A 21 -1.11 10.90 -5.80
C ASP A 21 -2.63 10.86 -5.55
N THR A 22 -3.15 9.75 -5.02
CA THR A 22 -4.55 9.63 -4.59
C THR A 22 -4.64 9.36 -3.09
N HIS A 23 -5.82 9.56 -2.53
CA HIS A 23 -6.16 9.15 -1.17
C HIS A 23 -6.69 7.70 -1.12
N TYR A 24 -6.33 6.86 -2.08
CA TYR A 24 -6.74 5.47 -2.13
C TYR A 24 -5.57 4.55 -1.80
N SER A 25 -5.85 3.49 -1.05
CA SER A 25 -4.97 2.33 -0.88
C SER A 25 -5.69 1.06 -1.31
N ILE A 26 -4.93 -0.01 -1.46
CA ILE A 26 -5.45 -1.33 -1.79
C ILE A 26 -5.46 -2.13 -0.49
N ASP A 27 -6.61 -2.69 -0.12
CA ASP A 27 -6.72 -3.52 1.07
C ASP A 27 -6.18 -4.95 0.85
N ASP A 28 -6.12 -5.74 1.92
CA ASP A 28 -5.70 -7.15 1.89
C ASP A 28 -6.62 -8.05 1.03
N HIS A 29 -7.77 -7.53 0.57
CA HIS A 29 -8.71 -8.23 -0.30
C HIS A 29 -8.59 -7.81 -1.78
N GLY A 30 -7.76 -6.83 -2.10
CA GLY A 30 -7.58 -6.32 -3.46
C GLY A 30 -8.67 -5.34 -3.89
N THR A 31 -9.29 -4.66 -2.93
CA THR A 31 -10.25 -3.58 -3.17
C THR A 31 -9.61 -2.22 -2.92
N LEU A 32 -9.97 -1.23 -3.75
CA LEU A 32 -9.54 0.15 -3.57
C LEU A 32 -10.33 0.79 -2.43
N VAL A 33 -9.66 1.09 -1.33
CA VAL A 33 -10.23 1.70 -0.14
C VAL A 33 -9.71 3.13 -0.02
N HIS A 34 -10.58 4.06 0.35
CA HIS A 34 -10.19 5.45 0.57
C HIS A 34 -9.49 5.57 1.94
N ASP A 35 -8.21 5.96 1.97
CA ASP A 35 -7.31 5.98 3.14
C ASP A 35 -7.81 6.85 4.30
N ARG A 36 -8.64 7.85 3.99
CA ARG A 36 -9.23 8.73 4.98
C ARG A 36 -10.65 9.08 4.57
N VAL A 37 -11.60 8.22 4.90
CA VAL A 37 -12.85 8.78 5.39
C VAL A 37 -12.53 9.16 6.84
N PRO A 38 -12.39 10.45 7.20
CA PRO A 38 -12.31 10.81 8.61
C PRO A 38 -13.65 10.41 9.23
N ALA A 39 -13.73 9.18 9.74
CA ALA A 39 -14.91 8.66 10.41
C ALA A 39 -15.34 9.61 11.54
N GLY A 40 -14.38 10.33 12.13
CA GLY A 40 -14.63 11.40 13.10
C GLY A 40 -15.32 12.65 12.51
N ALA A 41 -15.09 13.00 11.25
CA ALA A 41 -15.77 14.15 10.63
C ALA A 41 -17.20 13.82 10.21
N THR A 42 -17.46 12.61 9.70
CA THR A 42 -18.82 12.16 9.37
C THR A 42 -19.65 11.94 10.64
N LEU A 43 -19.06 11.31 11.67
CA LEU A 43 -19.69 11.22 13.00
C LEU A 43 -19.89 12.61 13.64
N GLY A 44 -18.90 13.50 13.53
CA GLY A 44 -18.99 14.86 14.05
C GLY A 44 -20.10 15.67 13.42
N LEU A 45 -20.33 15.54 12.11
CA LEU A 45 -21.40 16.23 11.39
C LEU A 45 -22.78 15.69 11.76
N VAL A 46 -22.92 14.36 11.92
CA VAL A 46 -24.16 13.72 12.39
C VAL A 46 -24.49 14.11 13.83
N VAL A 47 -23.49 14.14 14.72
CA VAL A 47 -23.68 14.55 16.12
C VAL A 47 -23.96 16.04 16.24
N ALA A 48 -23.26 16.90 15.48
CA ALA A 48 -23.46 18.35 15.52
C ALA A 48 -24.85 18.75 14.99
N SER A 49 -25.35 18.10 13.94
CA SER A 49 -26.69 18.35 13.41
C SER A 49 -27.79 17.86 14.37
N GLY A 50 -27.62 16.68 15.00
CA GLY A 50 -28.51 16.21 16.05
C GLY A 50 -28.53 17.11 17.29
N ALA A 51 -27.36 17.59 17.74
CA ALA A 51 -27.24 18.48 18.89
C ALA A 51 -27.83 19.88 18.62
N ALA A 52 -27.58 20.45 17.44
CA ALA A 52 -28.16 21.74 17.04
C ALA A 52 -29.69 21.68 16.99
N GLY A 53 -30.27 20.60 16.46
CA GLY A 53 -31.72 20.39 16.46
C GLY A 53 -32.32 20.31 17.87
N ALA A 54 -31.68 19.56 18.77
CA ALA A 54 -32.16 19.38 20.14
C ALA A 54 -32.04 20.65 21.01
N VAL A 55 -31.03 21.49 20.77
CA VAL A 55 -30.77 22.71 21.54
C VAL A 55 -31.67 23.88 21.12
N PHE A 56 -31.94 24.03 19.82
CA PHE A 56 -32.66 25.20 19.30
C PHE A 56 -34.18 25.02 19.15
N LEU A 57 -34.68 23.79 19.03
CA LEU A 57 -36.08 23.54 18.60
C LEU A 57 -36.95 22.76 19.59
N GLY A 58 -36.38 22.24 20.68
CA GLY A 58 -37.11 21.32 21.54
C GLY A 58 -37.28 21.80 22.98
N ASP A 59 -38.50 21.63 23.49
CA ASP A 59 -38.83 21.53 24.91
C ASP A 59 -39.55 20.20 25.20
N GLY A 60 -39.27 19.58 26.35
CA GLY A 60 -39.90 18.31 26.76
C GLY A 60 -39.72 17.17 25.74
N TRP A 61 -40.81 16.47 25.41
CA TRP A 61 -40.81 15.34 24.46
C TRP A 61 -40.49 15.75 23.01
N TRP A 62 -40.70 17.03 22.63
CA TRP A 62 -40.32 17.56 21.32
C TRP A 62 -38.80 17.64 21.12
N ARG A 63 -38.00 17.72 22.20
CA ARG A 63 -36.53 17.58 22.12
C ARG A 63 -36.14 16.24 21.52
N LEU A 64 -36.72 15.15 22.01
CA LEU A 64 -36.40 13.80 21.54
C LEU A 64 -36.74 13.67 20.05
N ALA A 65 -37.93 14.11 19.64
CA ALA A 65 -38.33 14.08 18.24
C ALA A 65 -37.41 14.93 17.33
N SER A 66 -37.05 16.14 17.76
CA SER A 66 -36.13 17.01 17.00
C SER A 66 -34.72 16.44 16.87
N LEU A 67 -34.25 15.71 17.90
CA LEU A 67 -32.96 15.02 17.89
C LEU A 67 -32.95 13.87 16.90
N THR A 68 -34.00 13.04 16.86
CA THR A 68 -34.11 11.92 15.91
C THR A 68 -34.16 12.41 14.47
N VAL A 69 -34.94 13.47 14.21
CA VAL A 69 -35.03 14.08 12.88
C VAL A 69 -33.69 14.70 12.48
N GLY A 70 -33.03 15.42 13.39
CA GLY A 70 -31.69 16.00 13.15
C GLY A 70 -30.64 14.94 12.83
N LEU A 71 -30.63 13.82 13.57
CA LEU A 71 -29.75 12.67 13.28
C LEU A 71 -30.03 12.05 11.91
N LEU A 72 -31.29 11.87 11.53
CA LEU A 72 -31.65 11.32 10.22
C LEU A 72 -31.22 12.26 9.08
N VAL A 73 -31.48 13.56 9.21
CA VAL A 73 -31.05 14.55 8.22
C VAL A 73 -29.53 14.60 8.13
N GLY A 74 -28.83 14.60 9.27
CA GLY A 74 -27.38 14.54 9.32
C GLY A 74 -26.80 13.29 8.65
N ALA A 75 -27.41 12.13 8.89
CA ALA A 75 -27.01 10.86 8.28
C ALA A 75 -27.20 10.88 6.75
N VAL A 76 -28.34 11.40 6.27
CA VAL A 76 -28.59 11.55 4.82
C VAL A 76 -27.62 12.54 4.19
N LEU A 77 -27.33 13.67 4.85
CA LEU A 77 -26.38 14.65 4.35
C LEU A 77 -24.96 14.09 4.30
N ALA A 78 -24.55 13.35 5.33
CA ALA A 78 -23.27 12.65 5.37
C ALA A 78 -23.17 11.60 4.25
N ALA A 79 -24.24 10.81 4.02
CA ALA A 79 -24.30 9.85 2.93
C ALA A 79 -24.21 10.52 1.54
N LEU A 80 -24.87 11.67 1.35
CA LEU A 80 -24.77 12.46 0.12
C LEU A 80 -23.37 13.01 -0.10
N LEU A 81 -22.73 13.56 0.94
CA LEU A 81 -21.35 14.07 0.86
C LEU A 81 -20.36 12.95 0.54
N LEU A 82 -20.49 11.79 1.19
CA LEU A 82 -19.74 10.58 0.86
C LEU A 82 -19.96 10.17 -0.61
N GLY A 83 -21.21 10.19 -1.08
CA GLY A 83 -21.56 9.91 -2.47
C GLY A 83 -20.89 10.87 -3.46
N VAL A 84 -20.87 12.17 -3.16
CA VAL A 84 -20.22 13.19 -4.00
C VAL A 84 -18.71 13.00 -4.05
N VAL A 85 -18.06 12.72 -2.91
CA VAL A 85 -16.62 12.43 -2.86
C VAL A 85 -16.27 11.22 -3.74
N HIS A 86 -17.03 10.13 -3.65
CA HIS A 86 -16.82 8.95 -4.49
C HIS A 86 -17.14 9.16 -5.97
N LEU A 87 -18.03 10.11 -6.30
CA LEU A 87 -18.35 10.48 -7.69
C LEU A 87 -17.26 11.34 -8.34
N VAL A 88 -16.67 12.27 -7.59
CA VAL A 88 -15.68 13.22 -8.09
C VAL A 88 -14.28 12.59 -8.11
N ASP A 89 -13.93 11.83 -7.07
CA ASP A 89 -12.61 11.25 -6.89
C ASP A 89 -12.59 9.77 -7.31
N SER A 90 -12.96 9.49 -8.57
CA SER A 90 -12.89 8.12 -9.10
C SER A 90 -11.46 7.83 -9.60
N PRO A 91 -10.65 7.03 -8.87
CA PRO A 91 -9.26 6.75 -9.25
C PRO A 91 -9.19 6.08 -10.62
N GLU A 92 -10.19 5.27 -10.98
CA GLU A 92 -10.29 4.64 -12.30
C GLU A 92 -10.44 5.64 -13.46
N ARG A 93 -11.19 6.73 -13.25
CA ARG A 93 -11.33 7.79 -14.27
C ARG A 93 -10.03 8.53 -14.46
N ARG A 94 -9.32 8.83 -13.36
CA ARG A 94 -8.00 9.47 -13.40
C ARG A 94 -6.97 8.57 -14.08
N TYR A 95 -6.89 7.31 -13.67
CA TYR A 95 -6.00 6.32 -14.27
C TYR A 95 -6.21 6.21 -15.78
N ARG A 96 -7.46 6.10 -16.22
CA ARG A 96 -7.80 6.06 -17.65
C ARG A 96 -7.36 7.31 -18.41
N LYS A 97 -7.43 8.49 -17.78
CA LYS A 97 -6.93 9.74 -18.39
C LYS A 97 -5.40 9.74 -18.48
N LEU A 98 -4.70 9.17 -17.50
CA LEU A 98 -3.23 9.15 -17.44
C LEU A 98 -2.61 8.10 -18.36
N THR A 99 -3.15 6.88 -18.36
CA THR A 99 -2.54 5.73 -19.06
C THR A 99 -3.26 5.38 -20.35
N GLY A 100 -4.46 5.91 -20.60
CA GLY A 100 -5.33 5.49 -21.71
C GLY A 100 -5.91 4.08 -21.54
N SER A 101 -5.52 3.34 -20.50
CA SER A 101 -5.91 1.96 -20.27
C SER A 101 -7.08 1.86 -19.30
N ARG A 102 -7.93 0.85 -19.51
CA ARG A 102 -8.95 0.43 -18.53
C ARG A 102 -8.47 -0.68 -17.59
N ARG A 103 -7.32 -1.29 -17.89
CA ARG A 103 -6.73 -2.38 -17.10
C ARG A 103 -5.71 -1.78 -16.14
N PHE A 104 -6.03 -1.82 -14.86
CA PHE A 104 -5.20 -1.38 -13.75
C PHE A 104 -4.83 -2.52 -12.80
N SER A 105 -5.34 -3.73 -13.05
CA SER A 105 -5.03 -4.93 -12.30
C SER A 105 -4.96 -6.15 -13.22
N ARG A 106 -4.18 -7.15 -12.80
CA ARG A 106 -4.10 -8.45 -13.46
C ARG A 106 -4.03 -9.56 -12.42
N SER A 107 -4.94 -10.52 -12.56
CA SER A 107 -4.94 -11.74 -11.76
C SER A 107 -3.94 -12.73 -12.33
N VAL A 108 -3.08 -13.28 -11.48
CA VAL A 108 -2.06 -14.26 -11.81
C VAL A 108 -2.34 -15.52 -10.99
N THR A 109 -2.48 -16.66 -11.67
CA THR A 109 -2.61 -17.97 -11.01
C THR A 109 -1.51 -18.90 -11.50
N ASP A 110 -1.14 -19.86 -10.65
CA ASP A 110 -0.16 -20.90 -10.98
C ASP A 110 -0.54 -21.67 -12.26
N THR A 111 -1.83 -21.90 -12.46
CA THR A 111 -2.37 -22.64 -13.60
C THR A 111 -2.38 -21.85 -14.92
N THR A 112 -2.47 -20.52 -14.88
CA THR A 112 -2.62 -19.69 -16.09
C THR A 112 -1.31 -19.08 -16.54
N ASP A 113 -0.46 -18.71 -15.59
CA ASP A 113 0.85 -18.12 -15.87
C ASP A 113 1.84 -18.48 -14.76
N PRO A 114 2.40 -19.71 -14.79
CA PRO A 114 3.29 -20.22 -13.75
C PRO A 114 4.58 -19.38 -13.64
N SER A 115 5.01 -18.78 -14.75
CA SER A 115 6.23 -17.98 -14.80
C SER A 115 6.08 -16.63 -14.08
N THR A 116 4.92 -16.00 -14.23
CA THR A 116 4.55 -14.75 -13.54
C THR A 116 4.07 -15.04 -12.12
N TRP A 117 3.48 -16.22 -11.88
CA TRP A 117 3.14 -16.70 -10.54
C TRP A 117 4.38 -16.76 -9.64
N GLN A 118 5.48 -17.34 -10.12
CA GLN A 118 6.74 -17.39 -9.37
C GLN A 118 7.30 -16.00 -9.07
N LEU A 119 7.15 -15.04 -9.99
CA LEU A 119 7.52 -13.64 -9.76
C LEU A 119 6.69 -13.02 -8.64
N CYS A 120 5.38 -13.26 -8.64
CA CYS A 120 4.49 -12.79 -7.57
C CYS A 120 4.85 -13.41 -6.21
N VAL A 121 5.22 -14.70 -6.18
CA VAL A 121 5.69 -15.37 -4.96
C VAL A 121 6.99 -14.73 -4.43
N LEU A 122 7.96 -14.47 -5.31
CA LEU A 122 9.21 -13.78 -4.95
C LEU A 122 8.94 -12.37 -4.43
N GLY A 123 8.11 -11.60 -5.15
CA GLY A 123 7.69 -10.27 -4.73
C GLY A 123 7.00 -10.25 -3.37
N SER A 124 6.13 -11.24 -3.09
CA SER A 124 5.48 -11.39 -1.77
C SER A 124 6.51 -11.61 -0.67
N ARG A 125 7.51 -12.47 -0.88
CA ARG A 125 8.59 -12.71 0.10
C ARG A 125 9.41 -11.45 0.37
N VAL A 126 9.77 -10.71 -0.67
CA VAL A 126 10.47 -9.42 -0.52
C VAL A 126 9.63 -8.44 0.28
N ALA A 127 8.33 -8.30 -0.04
CA ALA A 127 7.43 -7.38 0.66
C ALA A 127 7.19 -7.75 2.13
N GLU A 128 7.24 -9.05 2.46
CA GLU A 128 7.10 -9.55 3.84
C GLU A 128 8.39 -9.37 4.68
N SER A 129 9.55 -9.24 4.02
CA SER A 129 10.84 -9.06 4.69
C SER A 129 10.86 -7.82 5.60
N ARG A 130 11.61 -7.90 6.69
CA ARG A 130 11.77 -6.75 7.60
C ARG A 130 12.55 -5.64 6.90
N ALA A 131 13.61 -5.99 6.15
CA ALA A 131 14.42 -5.05 5.38
C ALA A 131 13.59 -4.19 4.41
N TRP A 132 12.58 -4.78 3.75
CA TRP A 132 11.67 -4.02 2.91
C TRP A 132 10.68 -3.18 3.71
N ARG A 133 10.11 -3.73 4.80
CA ARG A 133 9.18 -2.99 5.67
C ARG A 133 9.81 -1.76 6.30
N THR A 134 11.07 -1.85 6.71
CA THR A 134 11.85 -0.73 7.26
C THR A 134 12.39 0.23 6.19
N GLY A 135 12.19 -0.06 4.89
CA GLY A 135 12.65 0.78 3.78
C GLY A 135 14.15 0.71 3.54
N LEU A 136 14.82 -0.35 4.00
CA LEU A 136 16.27 -0.48 3.93
C LEU A 136 16.77 -0.87 2.53
N ILE A 137 16.00 -1.66 1.78
CA ILE A 137 16.37 -2.15 0.43
C ILE A 137 15.57 -1.52 -0.72
N ASP A 138 14.41 -0.93 -0.43
CA ASP A 138 13.53 -0.35 -1.46
C ASP A 138 12.83 0.90 -0.87
N PRO A 139 13.59 1.99 -0.63
CA PRO A 139 13.04 3.21 -0.05
C PRO A 139 12.00 3.87 -0.97
N ASP A 140 12.15 3.71 -2.29
CA ASP A 140 11.26 4.32 -3.29
C ASP A 140 10.07 3.44 -3.66
N ARG A 141 9.94 2.25 -3.06
CA ARG A 141 8.84 1.30 -3.28
C ARG A 141 8.67 0.87 -4.75
N LEU A 142 9.79 0.64 -5.45
CA LEU A 142 9.85 0.26 -6.87
C LEU A 142 9.37 -1.17 -7.13
N LEU A 143 9.21 -2.01 -6.10
CA LEU A 143 8.71 -3.38 -6.23
C LEU A 143 7.37 -3.45 -6.99
N GLY A 144 6.47 -2.50 -6.76
CA GLY A 144 5.17 -2.43 -7.45
C GLY A 144 5.27 -2.17 -8.95
N PRO A 145 5.91 -1.08 -9.38
CA PRO A 145 6.19 -0.81 -10.79
C PRO A 145 6.80 -2.00 -11.55
N LEU A 146 7.74 -2.71 -10.93
CA LEU A 146 8.45 -3.83 -11.54
C LEU A 146 7.59 -5.08 -11.73
N LEU A 147 6.77 -5.40 -10.73
CA LEU A 147 5.82 -6.50 -10.85
C LEU A 147 4.78 -6.17 -11.93
N TRP A 148 4.33 -4.91 -12.00
CA TRP A 148 3.39 -4.49 -13.01
C TRP A 148 3.98 -4.54 -14.42
N SER A 149 5.22 -4.10 -14.65
CA SER A 149 5.86 -4.17 -15.98
C SER A 149 6.02 -5.63 -16.45
N ALA A 150 6.46 -6.53 -15.56
CA ALA A 150 6.58 -7.96 -15.86
C ALA A 150 5.23 -8.60 -16.18
N VAL A 151 4.17 -8.21 -15.46
CA VAL A 151 2.81 -8.73 -15.64
C VAL A 151 2.11 -8.06 -16.83
N SER A 152 2.52 -6.87 -17.27
CA SER A 152 1.90 -6.16 -18.42
C SER A 152 2.39 -6.64 -19.77
N GLY A 153 3.54 -7.33 -19.82
CA GLY A 153 4.08 -7.94 -21.04
C GLY A 153 5.10 -7.08 -21.80
N ASP A 154 5.66 -6.03 -21.18
CA ASP A 154 6.62 -5.11 -21.79
C ASP A 154 8.08 -5.67 -21.86
N ASP A 155 8.22 -6.99 -22.12
CA ASP A 155 9.46 -7.63 -22.62
C ASP A 155 10.69 -7.87 -21.71
N SER A 156 10.55 -8.02 -20.39
CA SER A 156 11.71 -8.31 -19.52
C SER A 156 11.50 -9.32 -18.39
N GLY A 157 10.52 -10.22 -18.50
CA GLY A 157 10.17 -11.16 -17.43
C GLY A 157 11.33 -11.99 -16.86
N LYS A 158 12.37 -12.27 -17.67
CA LYS A 158 13.61 -12.91 -17.19
C LYS A 158 14.51 -11.96 -16.38
N ALA A 159 14.78 -10.75 -16.88
CA ALA A 159 15.60 -9.77 -16.17
C ALA A 159 14.95 -9.30 -14.85
N VAL A 160 13.61 -9.16 -14.86
CA VAL A 160 12.84 -8.88 -13.64
C VAL A 160 12.91 -10.05 -12.67
N ARG A 161 12.84 -11.30 -13.15
CA ARG A 161 13.04 -12.49 -12.30
C ARG A 161 14.40 -12.50 -11.63
N ASP A 162 15.45 -12.29 -12.41
CA ASP A 162 16.83 -12.35 -11.93
C ASP A 162 17.05 -11.26 -10.86
N THR A 163 16.54 -10.05 -11.13
CA THR A 163 16.64 -8.94 -10.18
C THR A 163 15.81 -9.16 -8.91
N LEU A 164 14.59 -9.69 -9.01
CA LEU A 164 13.75 -10.01 -7.85
C LEU A 164 14.33 -11.16 -7.02
N THR A 165 14.95 -12.13 -7.66
CA THR A 165 15.64 -13.24 -6.97
C THR A 165 16.81 -12.68 -6.18
N GLU A 166 17.65 -11.84 -6.80
CA GLU A 166 18.77 -11.21 -6.13
C GLU A 166 18.33 -10.28 -4.98
N LEU A 167 17.24 -9.53 -5.19
CA LEU A 167 16.66 -8.68 -4.15
C LEU A 167 16.08 -9.50 -2.99
N ALA A 168 15.45 -10.65 -3.27
CA ALA A 168 14.94 -11.56 -2.25
C ALA A 168 16.08 -12.20 -1.44
N ASP A 169 17.19 -12.55 -2.08
CA ASP A 169 18.37 -13.07 -1.39
C ASP A 169 18.97 -12.01 -0.47
N VAL A 170 19.16 -10.78 -0.97
CA VAL A 170 19.66 -9.65 -0.17
C VAL A 170 18.72 -9.32 1.00
N ALA A 171 17.40 -9.31 0.77
CA ALA A 171 16.40 -9.10 1.82
C ALA A 171 16.49 -10.18 2.91
N THR A 172 16.62 -11.44 2.50
CA THR A 172 16.74 -12.59 3.42
C THR A 172 18.02 -12.50 4.26
N GLU A 173 19.13 -12.11 3.63
CA GLU A 173 20.42 -11.96 4.31
C GLU A 173 20.44 -10.79 5.30
N LEU A 174 19.77 -9.68 4.95
CA LEU A 174 19.55 -8.54 5.84
C LEU A 174 18.61 -8.87 7.00
N ASP A 175 17.58 -9.68 6.77
CA ASP A 175 16.69 -10.13 7.84
C ASP A 175 17.40 -11.08 8.80
N ALA A 176 18.31 -11.93 8.28
CA ALA A 176 19.13 -12.84 9.08
C ALA A 176 20.20 -12.12 9.92
N THR A 177 20.69 -10.96 9.49
CA THR A 177 21.66 -10.15 10.26
C THR A 177 21.04 -9.45 11.47
N GLY A 178 19.70 -9.43 11.57
CA GLY A 178 18.99 -8.92 12.74
C GLY A 178 18.91 -7.38 12.80
N PRO A 179 18.30 -6.81 13.85
CA PRO A 179 18.19 -5.35 13.99
C PRO A 179 19.59 -4.76 14.19
N VAL A 180 20.01 -3.87 13.29
CA VAL A 180 21.25 -3.09 13.44
C VAL A 180 21.20 -2.40 14.81
N PRO A 181 22.07 -2.76 15.76
CA PRO A 181 22.04 -2.14 17.08
C PRO A 181 22.35 -0.66 16.91
N GLY A 182 21.34 0.18 17.18
CA GLY A 182 21.53 1.61 17.31
C GLY A 182 22.64 1.85 18.34
N ARG A 183 23.59 2.73 17.98
CA ARG A 183 24.81 3.12 18.70
C ARG A 183 24.60 3.30 20.21
N ARG A 184 24.51 2.22 20.98
CA ARG A 184 24.71 2.21 22.44
C ARG A 184 26.12 1.75 22.67
N ARG A 185 26.96 2.69 23.12
CA ARG A 185 28.29 2.41 23.67
C ARG A 185 28.12 1.47 24.87
N THR A 186 28.37 0.18 24.66
CA THR A 186 28.76 -0.74 25.71
C THR A 186 30.04 -1.41 25.25
N SER A 187 31.15 -0.96 25.83
CA SER A 187 32.48 -1.50 25.63
C SER A 187 32.47 -3.02 25.88
N GLY A 188 32.78 -3.82 24.86
CA GLY A 188 32.98 -5.26 25.01
C GLY A 188 32.83 -6.09 23.73
N VAL A 189 32.15 -5.59 22.71
CA VAL A 189 31.85 -6.36 21.48
C VAL A 189 32.28 -5.55 20.25
N VAL A 190 33.58 -5.41 20.01
CA VAL A 190 34.09 -4.55 18.92
C VAL A 190 34.29 -5.34 17.62
N ALA A 191 34.80 -6.58 17.69
CA ALA A 191 35.16 -7.34 16.48
C ALA A 191 33.94 -7.85 15.67
N THR A 192 32.87 -8.30 16.34
CA THR A 192 31.67 -8.80 15.65
C THR A 192 30.72 -7.68 15.23
N GLN A 193 30.79 -6.52 15.88
CA GLN A 193 29.96 -5.36 15.56
C GLN A 193 30.45 -4.66 14.29
N ASP A 194 31.78 -4.56 14.10
CA ASP A 194 32.38 -4.01 12.87
C ASP A 194 32.05 -4.89 11.66
N ASP A 195 32.26 -6.21 11.77
CA ASP A 195 32.00 -7.17 10.68
C ASP A 195 30.51 -7.21 10.26
N THR A 196 29.60 -7.07 11.24
CA THR A 196 28.15 -6.99 10.95
C THR A 196 27.79 -5.70 10.24
N LEU A 197 28.38 -4.57 10.63
CA LEU A 197 28.14 -3.27 9.99
C LEU A 197 28.70 -3.24 8.57
N ASP A 198 29.90 -3.76 8.35
CA ASP A 198 30.51 -3.87 7.03
C ASP A 198 29.65 -4.73 6.10
N ARG A 199 29.14 -5.87 6.59
CA ARG A 199 28.22 -6.72 5.83
C ARG A 199 26.91 -6.00 5.48
N VAL A 200 26.32 -5.27 6.42
CA VAL A 200 25.09 -4.49 6.16
C VAL A 200 25.35 -3.40 5.13
N VAL A 201 26.50 -2.72 5.17
CA VAL A 201 26.88 -1.70 4.18
C VAL A 201 27.04 -2.31 2.79
N VAL A 202 27.70 -3.46 2.67
CA VAL A 202 27.85 -4.17 1.39
C VAL A 202 26.49 -4.61 0.84
N LEU A 203 25.63 -5.20 1.67
CA LEU A 203 24.29 -5.63 1.27
C LEU A 203 23.41 -4.46 0.85
N ARG A 204 23.52 -3.32 1.54
CA ARG A 204 22.79 -2.10 1.19
C ARG A 204 23.29 -1.51 -0.13
N ALA A 205 24.61 -1.44 -0.34
CA ALA A 205 25.18 -0.98 -1.59
C ALA A 205 24.75 -1.87 -2.77
N ARG A 206 24.65 -3.19 -2.55
CA ARG A 206 24.11 -4.13 -3.54
C ARG A 206 22.63 -3.90 -3.82
N ALA A 207 21.81 -3.68 -2.78
CA ALA A 207 20.41 -3.32 -2.94
C ALA A 207 20.23 -2.01 -3.71
N ASP A 208 21.04 -0.99 -3.41
CA ASP A 208 21.04 0.30 -4.10
C ASP A 208 21.43 0.14 -5.59
N ALA A 209 22.45 -0.66 -5.89
CA ALA A 209 22.85 -0.96 -7.27
C ALA A 209 21.76 -1.71 -8.04
N LEU A 210 21.05 -2.65 -7.40
CA LEU A 210 19.89 -3.31 -7.99
C LEU A 210 18.77 -2.30 -8.24
N ARG A 211 18.48 -1.42 -7.28
CA ARG A 211 17.49 -0.35 -7.42
C ARG A 211 17.80 0.57 -8.59
N ASP A 212 19.06 0.95 -8.78
CA ASP A 212 19.45 1.83 -9.89
C ASP A 212 19.27 1.14 -11.25
N ARG A 213 19.49 -0.18 -11.33
CA ARG A 213 19.12 -0.96 -12.53
C ARG A 213 17.61 -0.94 -12.77
N LEU A 214 16.82 -0.99 -11.71
CA LEU A 214 15.35 -1.00 -11.78
C LEU A 214 14.76 0.35 -12.22
N ARG A 215 15.47 1.47 -11.99
CA ARG A 215 15.07 2.80 -12.49
C ARG A 215 15.40 3.01 -13.96
N CYS A 216 16.40 2.30 -14.48
CA CYS A 216 16.91 2.45 -15.84
C CYS A 216 16.35 1.42 -16.82
N ALA A 217 15.60 0.43 -16.32
CA ALA A 217 14.90 -0.59 -17.10
C ALA A 217 13.47 -0.15 -17.40
#